data_AF-A0A961TKY5-F1
#
_entry.id   AF-A0A961TKY5-F1
#
_cell.length_a   1.000
_cell.length_b   1.000
_cell.length_c   1.000
_cell.angle_alpha   90.00
_cell.angle_beta   90.00
_cell.angle_gamma   90.00
#
_symmetry.space_group_name_H-M   'P 1'
#
loop_
_entity.id
_entity.type
_entity.pdbx_description
1 polymer ?
#
loop_
_entity_poly.entity_id
_entity_poly.type
_entity_poly.pdbx_seq_one_letter_code
_entity_poly.pdbx_strand_id
1 'polypeptide(L)' 'EIIIVIHDGQGWFDPLSDAKGDVFRLVEHLDGLPFAAALYVVADLVGFVPSEPEWKRHSRERAPDLTIPER' A
#
# COMPACT_ATOMS: atom_id res chain seq x y z
N GLU A 1 -11.88 -6.71 16.46
CA GLU A 1 -11.41 -7.25 15.18
C GLU A 1 -10.92 -8.68 15.43
N ILE A 2 -11.29 -9.63 14.57
CA ILE A 2 -10.79 -11.01 14.61
C ILE A 2 -10.02 -11.21 13.31
N ILE A 3 -8.81 -11.77 13.35
CA ILE A 3 -8.02 -11.99 12.12
C ILE A 3 -8.00 -13.49 11.80
N ILE A 4 -8.60 -13.88 10.68
CA ILE A 4 -8.52 -15.25 10.16
C ILE A 4 -7.55 -15.29 8.99
N VAL A 5 -6.48 -16.08 9.12
CA VAL A 5 -5.47 -16.28 8.08
C VAL A 5 -5.89 -17.42 7.14
N ILE A 6 -5.75 -17.18 5.84
CA ILE A 6 -6.15 -18.07 4.77
C ILE A 6 -5.05 -18.15 3.71
N HIS A 7 -5.23 -19.03 2.72
CA HIS A 7 -4.32 -19.17 1.57
C HIS A 7 -2.85 -19.35 2.00
N ASP A 8 -2.59 -20.27 2.94
CA ASP A 8 -1.23 -20.59 3.41
C ASP A 8 -0.44 -19.35 3.90
N GLY A 9 -1.13 -18.43 4.59
CA GLY A 9 -0.52 -17.21 5.10
C GLY A 9 -0.53 -16.03 4.13
N GLN A 10 -1.00 -16.21 2.89
CA GLN A 10 -1.00 -15.13 1.89
C GLN A 10 -2.20 -14.18 2.00
N GLY A 11 -3.22 -14.51 2.78
CA GLY A 11 -4.37 -13.65 2.96
C GLY A 11 -4.95 -13.69 4.36
N TRP A 12 -5.75 -12.68 4.68
CA TRP A 12 -6.53 -12.61 5.91
C TRP A 12 -7.88 -11.92 5.68
N PHE A 13 -8.81 -12.11 6.61
CA PHE A 13 -10.04 -11.33 6.70
C PHE A 13 -10.55 -11.24 8.15
N ASP A 14 -11.39 -10.23 8.43
CA ASP A 14 -12.17 -10.11 9.66
C ASP A 14 -13.61 -10.60 9.44
N PRO A 15 -14.06 -11.68 10.10
CA PRO A 15 -15.41 -12.21 9.91
C PRO A 15 -16.53 -11.28 10.38
N LEU A 16 -16.20 -10.22 11.13
CA LEU A 16 -17.17 -9.25 11.64
C LEU A 16 -17.28 -7.99 10.77
N SER A 17 -16.52 -7.91 9.67
CA SER A 17 -16.50 -6.75 8.77
C SER A 17 -16.12 -7.14 7.33
N ASP A 18 -15.98 -6.15 6.44
CA ASP A 18 -15.48 -6.37 5.08
C ASP A 18 -13.94 -6.28 4.97
N ALA A 19 -13.25 -6.07 6.10
CA ALA A 19 -11.80 -5.93 6.14
C ALA A 19 -11.12 -7.25 5.76
N LYS A 20 -10.21 -7.18 4.77
CA LYS A 20 -9.45 -8.31 4.24
C LYS A 20 -8.30 -7.83 3.39
N GLY A 21 -7.35 -8.73 3.10
CA GLY A 21 -6.30 -8.47 2.13
C GLY A 21 -5.09 -9.36 2.33
N ASP A 22 -3.96 -8.87 1.85
CA ASP A 22 -2.63 -9.45 2.11
C ASP A 22 -2.03 -8.91 3.42
N VAL A 23 -0.78 -9.30 3.71
CA VAL A 23 -0.05 -8.87 4.90
C VAL A 23 0.17 -7.35 4.97
N PHE A 24 0.26 -6.64 3.84
CA PHE A 24 0.43 -5.19 3.85
C PHE A 24 -0.88 -4.51 4.21
N ARG A 25 -1.99 -4.95 3.61
CA ARG A 25 -3.35 -4.53 3.99
C ARG A 25 -3.66 -4.81 5.46
N LEU A 26 -3.07 -5.86 6.05
CA LEU A 26 -3.19 -6.12 7.49
C LEU A 26 -2.52 -5.01 8.30
N VAL A 27 -1.30 -4.62 7.95
CA VAL A 27 -0.59 -3.53 8.63
C VAL A 27 -1.29 -2.19 8.42
N GLU A 28 -1.77 -1.91 7.20
CA GLU A 28 -2.60 -0.71 6.95
C GLU A 28 -3.86 -0.70 7.83
N HIS A 29 -4.48 -1.87 8.07
CA HIS A 29 -5.68 -1.99 8.90
C HIS A 29 -5.40 -1.78 10.39
N LEU A 30 -4.34 -2.42 10.91
CA LEU A 30 -4.00 -2.38 12.33
C LEU A 30 -3.36 -1.05 12.76
N ASP A 31 -2.45 -0.52 11.94
CA ASP A 31 -1.63 0.64 12.31
C ASP A 31 -2.12 1.95 11.63
N GLY A 32 -3.09 1.86 10.71
CA GLY A 32 -3.58 3.03 9.98
C GLY A 32 -2.55 3.66 9.04
N LEU A 33 -1.50 2.92 8.70
CA LEU A 33 -0.40 3.40 7.88
C LEU A 33 -0.73 3.34 6.39
N PRO A 34 -0.18 4.25 5.56
CA PRO A 34 -0.24 4.09 4.12
C PRO A 34 0.66 2.93 3.67
N PHE A 35 0.33 2.30 2.55
CA PHE A 35 1.07 1.19 1.95
C PHE A 35 2.60 1.34 1.99
N ALA A 36 3.13 2.50 1.61
CA ALA A 36 4.58 2.73 1.59
C ALA A 36 5.23 2.54 2.97
N ALA A 37 4.55 2.93 4.06
CA ALA A 37 5.02 2.70 5.41
C ALA A 37 4.80 1.24 5.85
N ALA A 38 3.65 0.64 5.50
CA ALA A 38 3.36 -0.77 5.76
C ALA A 38 4.40 -1.71 5.13
N LEU A 39 4.90 -1.39 3.94
CA LEU A 39 6.00 -2.10 3.28
C LEU A 39 7.23 -2.19 4.19
N TYR A 40 7.65 -1.08 4.79
CA TYR A 40 8.83 -1.06 5.64
C TYR A 40 8.63 -1.80 6.96
N VAL A 41 7.42 -1.76 7.54
CA VAL A 41 7.08 -2.54 8.74
C VAL A 41 7.20 -4.04 8.45
N VAL A 42 6.61 -4.51 7.34
CA VAL A 42 6.69 -5.92 6.95
C VAL A 42 8.13 -6.31 6.60
N ALA A 43 8.87 -5.44 5.91
CA ALA A 43 10.24 -5.69 5.51
C ALA A 43 11.17 -5.84 6.73
N ASP A 44 11.06 -4.95 7.72
CA ASP A 44 11.81 -5.02 8.98
C ASP A 44 11.52 -6.32 9.73
N LEU A 45 10.25 -6.72 9.80
CA LEU A 45 9.82 -7.96 10.47
C LEU A 45 10.49 -9.22 9.91
N VAL A 46 10.76 -9.25 8.60
CA VAL A 46 11.42 -10.40 7.93
C VAL A 46 12.90 -10.18 7.65
N GLY A 47 13.48 -9.06 8.12
CA GLY A 47 14.88 -8.70 7.84
C GLY A 47 15.19 -8.42 6.38
N PHE A 48 14.19 -8.00 5.60
CA PHE A 48 14.33 -7.62 4.20
C PHE A 48 14.59 -6.12 4.06
N VAL A 49 15.48 -5.73 3.14
CA VAL A 49 15.77 -4.33 2.82
C VAL A 49 15.25 -4.04 1.42
N PRO A 50 14.16 -3.25 1.27
CA PRO A 50 13.63 -2.87 -0.04
C PRO A 50 14.67 -2.05 -0.82
N SER A 51 14.84 -2.38 -2.10
CA SER A 51 15.64 -1.55 -3.00
C SER A 51 14.86 -0.34 -3.47
N GLU A 52 15.56 0.73 -3.85
CA GLU A 52 14.91 1.88 -4.49
C GLU A 52 14.21 1.44 -5.78
N PRO A 53 13.03 2.03 -6.10
CA PRO A 53 12.34 1.72 -7.33
C PRO A 53 13.20 2.09 -8.55
N GLU A 54 13.37 1.14 -9.47
CA GLU A 54 14.08 1.39 -10.74
C GLU A 54 13.39 2.49 -11.57
N TRP A 55 12.07 2.55 -11.47
CA TRP A 55 11.29 3.60 -12.12
C TRP A 55 11.41 4.92 -11.37
N LYS A 56 12.19 5.84 -11.94
CA LYS A 56 12.24 7.24 -11.49
C LYS A 56 11.20 8.03 -12.26
N ARG A 57 10.18 8.54 -11.55
CA ARG A 57 9.19 9.45 -12.16
C ARG A 57 9.93 10.64 -12.74
N HIS A 58 9.89 10.80 -14.06
CA HIS A 58 10.35 12.03 -14.69
C HIS A 58 9.47 13.19 -14.21
N SER A 59 10.09 14.22 -13.65
CA SER A 59 9.38 15.47 -13.35
C SER A 59 8.83 16.01 -14.66
N ARG A 60 7.51 16.03 -14.80
CA ARG A 60 6.89 16.76 -15.91
C ARG A 60 7.21 18.23 -15.70
N GLU A 61 7.90 18.86 -16.64
CA GLU A 61 7.84 20.32 -16.75
C GLU A 61 6.35 20.68 -16.83
N ARG A 62 5.89 21.46 -15.86
CA ARG A 62 4.52 21.93 -15.83
C ARG A 62 4.39 22.93 -16.97
N ALA A 63 3.97 22.46 -18.15
CA ALA A 63 3.50 23.35 -19.19
C ALA A 63 2.44 24.27 -18.58
N PRO A 64 2.47 25.58 -18.87
CA PRO A 64 1.47 26.51 -18.35
C PRO A 64 0.07 25.99 -18.70
N ASP A 65 -0.84 26.17 -17.75
CA ASP A 65 -2.23 25.71 -17.84
C ASP A 65 -2.86 26.35 -19.08
N LEU A 66 -3.01 25.59 -20.17
CA LEU A 66 -3.72 26.05 -21.36
C LEU A 66 -5.21 26.01 -21.00
N THR A 67 -5.72 27.13 -20.53
CA THR A 67 -7.15 27.34 -20.29
C THR A 67 -7.92 26.92 -21.55
N ILE A 68 -8.74 25.89 -21.43
CA ILE A 68 -9.65 25.46 -22.49
C ILE A 68 -10.70 26.57 -22.62
N PRO A 69 -10.83 27.25 -23.78
CA PRO A 69 -11.91 28.22 -23.95
C PRO A 69 -13.25 27.48 -23.93
N GLU A 70 -14.18 27.96 -23.09
CA GLU A 70 -15.58 27.50 -23.06
C GLU A 70 -16.20 27.60 -24.46
N ARG A 71 -17.01 26.60 -24.82
CA ARG A 71 -17.77 26.53 -26.07
C ARG A 71 -19.25 26.75 -25.79
#